data_AF-A0A9E4EMV5-F1
#
_entry.id   AF-A0A9E4EMV5-F1
#
_cell.length_a   1.000
_cell.length_b   1.000
_cell.length_c   1.000
_cell.angle_alpha   90.00
_cell.angle_beta   90.00
_cell.angle_gamma   90.00
#
_symmetry.space_group_name_H-M   'P 1'
#
loop_
_entity.id
_entity.type
_entity.pdbx_description
1 polymer ?
#
loop_
_entity_poly.entity_id
_entity_poly.type
_entity_poly.pdbx_seq_one_letter_code
_entity_poly.pdbx_strand_id
1 'polypeptide(L)'
;MNATYRDTIAHLIAMSPFDIEPDVQITGRVPTMASSMFLTNKEQGDWAEEIVLNAINENSREYCAIKYGRADSLSAGDPGFSEFYASYIDELNTIGKKPDLLVYKREDIPEHYDLDDDAFIRKAVAAIEVRSSSFLANRYSSFMENRTLEAESAIQQIQQEILSEPYASLLAEKSPAIYEMIQNATIDTFRELNFKRRGWYSTQLLQELSELLKSLKEQMQILQKRDYLSITPKIEDLALVNRWIQHFGVKHSYLQVFFDKAYVIPFQDILKITSDPKNEGVVFSIERDVKNQGKTTIKINVQVGKEILGRIEMPQHRSALKELERGRLLFYVTFHGGRGYLDPAVFSQEILNAG
;
A
#
# COMPACT_ATOMS: atom_id res chain seq x y z
N MET A 1 22.75 27.84 1.35
CA MET A 1 22.29 27.03 2.50
C MET A 1 21.63 25.80 1.93
N ASN A 2 21.94 24.60 2.42
CA ASN A 2 21.23 23.39 2.00
C ASN A 2 19.80 23.46 2.54
N ALA A 3 18.81 23.11 1.71
CA ALA A 3 17.41 23.05 2.14
C ALA A 3 17.26 22.04 3.28
N THR A 4 16.46 22.38 4.30
CA THR A 4 16.15 21.42 5.37
C THR A 4 15.18 20.36 4.87
N TYR A 5 15.02 19.27 5.63
CA TYR A 5 14.01 18.25 5.31
C TYR A 5 12.60 18.85 5.25
N ARG A 6 12.27 19.78 6.16
CA ARG A 6 11.00 20.51 6.17
C ARG A 6 10.76 21.28 4.88
N ASP A 7 11.77 22.03 4.43
CA ASP A 7 11.71 22.81 3.18
C ASP A 7 11.49 21.90 1.97
N THR A 8 12.20 20.76 1.95
CA THR A 8 12.11 19.78 0.88
C THR A 8 10.71 19.17 0.79
N ILE A 9 10.15 18.73 1.92
CA ILE A 9 8.79 18.17 1.97
C ILE A 9 7.74 19.24 1.62
N ALA A 10 7.86 20.47 2.15
CA ALA A 10 6.93 21.54 1.83
C ALA A 10 6.93 21.86 0.32
N HIS A 11 8.10 21.89 -0.30
CA HIS A 11 8.23 22.07 -1.74
C HIS A 11 7.58 20.93 -2.53
N LEU A 12 7.83 19.67 -2.15
CA LEU A 12 7.25 18.51 -2.82
C LEU A 12 5.73 18.44 -2.67
N ILE A 13 5.18 18.81 -1.51
CA ILE A 13 3.73 18.91 -1.29
C ILE A 13 3.13 19.99 -2.20
N ALA A 14 3.77 21.16 -2.31
CA ALA A 14 3.29 22.24 -3.19
C ALA A 14 3.35 21.87 -4.69
N MET A 15 4.27 20.99 -5.08
CA MET A 15 4.41 20.49 -6.45
C MET A 15 3.58 19.23 -6.74
N SER A 16 2.92 18.66 -5.73
CA SER A 16 2.13 17.45 -5.86
C SER A 16 0.97 17.66 -6.85
N PRO A 17 0.68 16.69 -7.73
CA PRO A 17 -0.48 16.74 -8.62
C PRO A 17 -1.79 16.46 -7.88
N PHE A 18 -1.72 16.07 -6.61
CA PHE A 18 -2.87 15.92 -5.73
C PHE A 18 -3.14 17.25 -5.01
N ASP A 19 -4.43 17.61 -4.88
CA ASP A 19 -4.90 18.76 -4.09
C ASP A 19 -4.69 18.50 -2.58
N ILE A 20 -3.43 18.50 -2.13
CA ILE A 20 -3.07 18.33 -0.73
C ILE A 20 -3.13 19.70 -0.06
N GLU A 21 -4.14 19.93 0.77
CA GLU A 21 -4.29 21.16 1.54
C GLU A 21 -3.54 21.06 2.89
N PRO A 22 -2.37 21.72 3.08
CA PRO A 22 -1.59 21.57 4.31
C PRO A 22 -2.31 22.08 5.56
N ASP A 23 -3.20 23.06 5.38
CA ASP A 23 -3.96 23.71 6.45
C ASP A 23 -5.34 23.06 6.70
N VAL A 24 -5.60 21.89 6.08
CA VAL A 24 -6.87 21.18 6.21
C VAL A 24 -7.27 20.97 7.67
N GLN A 25 -8.46 21.43 8.04
CA GLN A 25 -9.02 21.17 9.37
C GLN A 25 -9.90 19.93 9.31
N ILE A 26 -9.53 18.93 10.10
CA ILE A 26 -10.30 17.71 10.23
C ILE A 26 -11.52 18.03 11.06
N THR A 27 -12.68 17.77 10.45
CA THR A 27 -13.97 17.80 11.11
C THR A 27 -14.61 16.43 10.91
N GLY A 28 -15.34 15.92 11.90
CA GLY A 28 -15.89 14.58 11.79
C GLY A 28 -16.93 14.26 12.83
N ARG A 29 -17.92 13.48 12.43
CA ARG A 29 -18.87 12.86 13.35
C ARG A 29 -18.21 11.65 14.00
N VAL A 30 -18.40 11.52 15.31
CA VAL A 30 -17.93 10.36 16.08
C VAL A 30 -18.51 9.08 15.47
N PRO A 31 -17.66 8.12 15.05
CA PRO A 31 -18.14 6.82 14.62
C PRO A 31 -18.93 6.13 15.73
N THR A 32 -20.05 5.48 15.38
CA THR A 32 -20.99 4.94 16.38
C THR A 32 -20.80 3.46 16.68
N MET A 33 -20.24 2.67 15.76
CA MET A 33 -19.98 1.23 15.99
C MET A 33 -18.76 0.73 15.21
N ALA A 34 -18.00 -0.16 15.85
CA ALA A 34 -16.95 -0.93 15.20
C ALA A 34 -17.50 -2.22 14.55
N SER A 35 -16.87 -2.69 13.48
CA SER A 35 -17.17 -3.98 12.84
C SER A 35 -16.11 -5.03 13.21
N SER A 36 -16.45 -6.32 13.09
CA SER A 36 -15.48 -7.41 13.25
C SER A 36 -14.25 -7.25 12.35
N MET A 37 -14.46 -6.83 11.10
CA MET A 37 -13.38 -6.57 10.15
C MET A 37 -12.48 -5.41 10.61
N PHE A 38 -13.06 -4.36 11.17
CA PHE A 38 -12.29 -3.25 11.73
C PHE A 38 -11.40 -3.71 12.89
N LEU A 39 -11.96 -4.52 13.81
CA LEU A 39 -11.20 -5.06 14.94
C LEU A 39 -10.06 -5.98 14.48
N THR A 40 -10.34 -6.93 13.58
CA THR A 40 -9.27 -7.80 13.02
C THR A 40 -8.19 -7.00 12.30
N ASN A 41 -8.56 -5.98 11.52
CA ASN A 41 -7.57 -5.14 10.82
C ASN A 41 -6.73 -4.32 11.80
N LYS A 42 -7.32 -3.85 12.90
CA LYS A 42 -6.61 -3.17 13.98
C LYS A 42 -5.62 -4.11 14.65
N GLU A 43 -6.06 -5.30 15.06
CA GLU A 43 -5.18 -6.33 15.65
C GLU A 43 -4.02 -6.71 14.71
N GLN A 44 -4.28 -6.79 13.40
CA GLN A 44 -3.23 -7.03 12.41
C GLN A 44 -2.27 -5.84 12.29
N GLY A 45 -2.76 -4.60 12.44
CA GLY A 45 -1.95 -3.38 12.50
C GLY A 45 -1.04 -3.36 13.74
N ASP A 46 -1.62 -3.56 14.93
CA ASP A 46 -0.89 -3.63 16.19
C ASP A 46 0.19 -4.72 16.16
N TRP A 47 -0.13 -5.90 15.63
CA TRP A 47 0.85 -6.96 15.41
C TRP A 47 1.98 -6.55 14.46
N ALA A 48 1.65 -5.90 13.35
CA ALA A 48 2.67 -5.45 12.39
C ALA A 48 3.61 -4.41 13.01
N GLU A 49 3.08 -3.49 13.82
CA GLU A 49 3.87 -2.53 14.60
C GLU A 49 4.81 -3.24 15.57
N GLU A 50 4.31 -4.23 16.33
CA GLU A 50 5.13 -5.01 17.25
C GLU A 50 6.27 -5.75 16.54
N ILE A 51 6.01 -6.33 15.37
CA ILE A 51 7.02 -7.03 14.57
C ILE A 51 8.15 -6.08 14.16
N VAL A 52 7.82 -4.87 13.71
CA VAL A 52 8.81 -3.85 13.31
C VAL A 52 9.57 -3.34 14.53
N LEU A 53 8.85 -3.00 15.61
CA LEU A 53 9.41 -2.52 16.87
C LEU A 53 10.46 -3.52 17.43
N ASN A 54 10.08 -4.79 17.54
CA ASN A 54 10.96 -5.84 18.03
C ASN A 54 12.12 -6.10 17.06
N ALA A 55 11.87 -6.12 15.75
CA ALA A 55 12.92 -6.31 14.76
C ALA A 55 14.02 -5.22 14.87
N ILE A 56 13.64 -3.95 15.04
CA ILE A 56 14.60 -2.86 15.26
C ILE A 56 15.34 -3.05 16.58
N ASN A 57 14.60 -3.27 17.67
CA ASN A 57 15.15 -3.31 19.02
C ASN A 57 16.04 -4.53 19.31
N GLU A 58 15.80 -5.65 18.62
CA GLU A 58 16.60 -6.87 18.76
C GLU A 58 17.84 -6.87 17.85
N ASN A 59 17.80 -6.19 16.70
CA ASN A 59 18.85 -6.28 15.69
C ASN A 59 19.75 -5.03 15.61
N SER A 60 19.39 -3.92 16.27
CA SER A 60 20.20 -2.71 16.32
C SER A 60 20.79 -2.45 17.70
N ARG A 61 22.12 -2.30 17.75
CA ARG A 61 22.87 -1.94 18.97
C ARG A 61 22.92 -0.44 19.23
N GLU A 62 22.81 0.36 18.17
CA GLU A 62 22.96 1.82 18.25
C GLU A 62 21.61 2.54 18.30
N TYR A 63 20.58 1.92 17.71
CA TYR A 63 19.25 2.50 17.59
C TYR A 63 18.20 1.65 18.30
N CYS A 64 17.11 2.29 18.71
CA CYS A 64 15.91 1.61 19.12
C CYS A 64 14.66 2.37 18.67
N ALA A 65 13.59 1.61 18.45
CA ALA A 65 12.27 2.12 18.18
C ALA A 65 11.45 2.17 19.48
N ILE A 66 10.60 3.20 19.58
CA ILE A 66 9.63 3.42 20.66
C ILE A 66 8.26 3.61 20.00
N LYS A 67 7.22 2.98 20.55
CA LYS A 67 5.84 3.19 20.10
C LYS A 67 5.39 4.61 20.44
N TYR A 68 4.87 5.32 19.45
CA TYR A 68 4.42 6.71 19.54
C TYR A 68 2.97 6.89 19.11
N GLY A 69 2.50 6.07 18.16
CA GLY A 69 1.10 6.01 17.76
C GLY A 69 0.19 5.65 18.94
N ARG A 70 -1.09 6.05 18.84
CA ARG A 70 -2.07 5.81 19.91
C ARG A 70 -2.26 4.31 20.15
N ALA A 71 -2.00 3.84 21.37
CA ALA A 71 -2.11 2.44 21.76
C ALA A 71 -3.49 2.07 22.36
N ASP A 72 -4.52 2.90 22.13
CA ASP A 72 -5.77 2.78 22.88
C ASP A 72 -6.68 1.69 22.34
N SER A 73 -7.20 0.83 23.22
CA SER A 73 -8.14 -0.25 22.89
C SER A 73 -9.57 0.26 22.57
N LEU A 74 -9.85 1.54 22.85
CA LEU A 74 -11.15 2.17 22.63
C LEU A 74 -11.56 2.09 21.16
N SER A 75 -12.77 1.57 20.95
CA SER A 75 -13.41 1.42 19.66
C SER A 75 -14.76 2.14 19.65
N ALA A 76 -15.25 2.45 18.46
CA ALA A 76 -16.56 3.03 18.29
C ALA A 76 -17.65 2.18 18.98
N GLY A 77 -18.36 2.77 19.92
CA GLY A 77 -19.36 2.11 20.77
C GLY A 77 -18.89 1.80 22.20
N ASP A 78 -17.60 2.00 22.53
CA ASP A 78 -17.10 1.86 23.91
C ASP A 78 -17.40 3.12 24.74
N PRO A 79 -17.61 2.99 26.06
CA PRO A 79 -17.69 4.15 26.97
C PRO A 79 -16.44 5.04 26.87
N GLY A 80 -16.63 6.35 26.73
CA GLY A 80 -15.53 7.33 26.61
C GLY A 80 -14.98 7.52 25.19
N PHE A 81 -15.50 6.80 24.19
CA PHE A 81 -15.01 6.92 22.81
C PHE A 81 -15.26 8.31 22.19
N SER A 82 -16.33 9.02 22.58
CA SER A 82 -16.65 10.34 22.05
C SER A 82 -15.62 11.38 22.47
N GLU A 83 -15.25 11.41 23.75
CA GLU A 83 -14.24 12.29 24.32
C GLU A 83 -12.86 11.97 23.74
N PHE A 84 -12.55 10.68 23.63
CA PHE A 84 -11.34 10.19 22.96
C PHE A 84 -11.26 10.64 21.49
N TYR A 85 -12.36 10.53 20.74
CA TYR A 85 -12.41 10.94 19.35
C TYR A 85 -12.27 12.45 19.20
N ALA A 86 -12.86 13.24 20.12
CA ALA A 86 -12.69 14.68 20.12
C ALA A 86 -11.23 15.09 20.36
N SER A 87 -10.55 14.48 21.33
CA SER A 87 -9.12 14.73 21.56
C SER A 87 -8.24 14.27 20.41
N TYR A 88 -8.65 13.22 19.67
CA TYR A 88 -7.98 12.79 18.45
C TYR A 88 -8.05 13.83 17.34
N ILE A 89 -9.23 14.42 17.13
CA ILE A 89 -9.42 15.46 16.12
C ILE A 89 -8.59 16.71 16.47
N ASP A 90 -8.57 17.09 17.75
CA ASP A 90 -7.76 18.21 18.23
C ASP A 90 -6.26 17.98 18.01
N GLU A 91 -5.77 16.77 18.31
CA GLU A 91 -4.37 16.37 18.03
C GLU A 91 -4.05 16.47 16.53
N LEU A 92 -4.90 15.90 15.66
CA LEU A 92 -4.70 15.96 14.21
C LEU A 92 -4.65 17.40 13.68
N ASN A 93 -5.50 18.28 14.23
CA ASN A 93 -5.54 19.68 13.83
C ASN A 93 -4.35 20.49 14.37
N THR A 94 -3.82 20.10 15.53
CA THR A 94 -2.70 20.81 16.18
C THR A 94 -1.36 20.40 15.61
N ILE A 95 -1.04 19.10 15.66
CA ILE A 95 0.30 18.59 15.31
C ILE A 95 0.30 17.65 14.10
N GLY A 96 -0.87 17.30 13.56
CA GLY A 96 -0.97 16.35 12.47
C GLY A 96 -1.03 14.89 12.93
N LYS A 97 -0.77 13.97 12.01
CA LYS A 97 -0.89 12.54 12.28
C LYS A 97 0.40 12.00 12.90
N LYS A 98 0.31 11.46 14.11
CA LYS A 98 1.43 10.78 14.78
C LYS A 98 1.83 9.50 14.00
N PRO A 99 3.12 9.28 13.68
CA PRO A 99 3.62 7.98 13.24
C PRO A 99 3.43 6.92 14.32
N ASP A 100 3.45 5.66 13.91
CA ASP A 100 3.31 4.54 14.84
C ASP A 100 4.57 4.37 15.70
N LEU A 101 5.76 4.51 15.08
CA LEU A 101 7.06 4.34 15.75
C LEU A 101 7.96 5.56 15.57
N LEU A 102 8.75 5.87 16.61
CA LEU A 102 9.87 6.79 16.55
C LEU A 102 11.18 6.02 16.79
N VAL A 103 12.20 6.31 15.98
CA VAL A 103 13.53 5.72 16.09
C VAL A 103 14.48 6.73 16.69
N TYR A 104 15.25 6.32 17.69
CA TYR A 104 16.26 7.12 18.37
C TYR A 104 17.60 6.40 18.38
N LYS A 105 18.67 7.16 18.57
CA LYS A 105 19.91 6.57 19.09
C LYS A 105 19.68 6.18 20.55
N ARG A 106 20.19 5.02 20.95
CA ARG A 106 20.02 4.52 22.32
C ARG A 106 20.65 5.43 23.38
N GLU A 107 21.77 6.05 23.05
CA GLU A 107 22.48 7.00 23.94
C GLU A 107 21.69 8.28 24.22
N ASP A 108 20.75 8.65 23.33
CA ASP A 108 19.96 9.87 23.44
C ASP A 108 18.67 9.68 24.26
N ILE A 109 18.36 8.45 24.68
CA ILE A 109 17.16 8.14 25.45
C ILE A 109 17.44 8.25 26.94
N PRO A 110 16.76 9.17 27.66
CA PRO A 110 16.85 9.22 29.11
C PRO A 110 16.10 8.05 29.75
N GLU A 111 16.42 7.75 31.02
CA GLU A 111 15.73 6.72 31.82
C GLU A 111 14.22 6.97 31.92
N HIS A 112 13.82 8.25 31.92
CA HIS A 112 12.43 8.69 31.87
C HIS A 112 12.24 9.70 30.75
N TYR A 113 11.29 9.44 29.86
CA TYR A 113 10.93 10.31 28.75
C TYR A 113 9.41 10.49 28.70
N ASP A 114 9.00 11.61 28.09
CA ASP A 114 7.60 11.95 27.86
C ASP A 114 7.35 12.03 26.35
N LEU A 115 6.36 11.29 25.86
CA LEU A 115 5.97 11.29 24.45
C LEU A 115 5.02 12.45 24.08
N ASP A 116 4.68 13.31 25.04
CA ASP A 116 4.04 14.59 24.80
C ASP A 116 5.06 15.77 24.85
N ASP A 117 6.34 15.51 25.18
CA ASP A 117 7.41 16.51 25.09
C ASP A 117 7.92 16.67 23.66
N ASP A 118 7.57 17.81 23.07
CA ASP A 118 8.03 18.28 21.77
C ASP A 118 9.55 18.22 21.59
N ALA A 119 10.31 18.56 22.63
CA ALA A 119 11.77 18.58 22.57
C ALA A 119 12.35 17.16 22.51
N PHE A 120 11.71 16.20 23.19
CA PHE A 120 12.08 14.80 23.11
C PHE A 120 11.75 14.22 21.72
N ILE A 121 10.54 14.45 21.21
CA ILE A 121 10.12 13.94 19.90
C ILE A 121 11.05 14.42 18.78
N ARG A 122 11.50 15.68 18.82
CA ARG A 122 12.44 16.26 17.84
C ARG A 122 13.81 15.57 17.80
N LYS A 123 14.18 14.81 18.83
CA LYS A 123 15.44 14.05 18.87
C LYS A 123 15.36 12.74 18.09
N ALA A 124 14.17 12.30 17.70
CA ALA A 124 14.03 11.09 16.88
C ALA A 124 14.79 11.28 15.55
N VAL A 125 15.56 10.27 15.16
CA VAL A 125 16.28 10.27 13.89
C VAL A 125 15.36 9.94 12.72
N ALA A 126 14.29 9.20 12.99
CA ALA A 126 13.28 8.84 12.01
C ALA A 126 11.94 8.50 12.68
N ALA A 127 10.88 8.58 11.89
CA ALA A 127 9.52 8.21 12.19
C ALA A 127 9.04 7.18 11.17
N ILE A 128 8.27 6.19 11.63
CA ILE A 128 7.75 5.10 10.79
C ILE A 128 6.25 4.99 10.97
N GLU A 129 5.52 5.10 9.87
CA GLU A 129 4.11 4.72 9.75
C GLU A 129 4.04 3.28 9.23
N VAL A 130 3.49 2.38 10.04
CA VAL A 130 3.36 0.96 9.74
C VAL A 130 1.99 0.69 9.12
N ARG A 131 1.99 -0.07 8.03
CA ARG A 131 0.77 -0.56 7.39
C ARG A 131 0.84 -2.08 7.32
N SER A 132 -0.28 -2.75 7.60
CA SER A 132 -0.38 -4.20 7.51
C SER A 132 -1.14 -4.63 6.25
N SER A 133 -0.82 -5.81 5.73
CA SER A 133 -1.48 -6.40 4.57
C SER A 133 -1.61 -7.90 4.72
N SER A 134 -2.81 -8.43 4.45
CA SER A 134 -3.15 -9.85 4.67
C SER A 134 -2.68 -10.75 3.53
N PHE A 135 -1.42 -10.59 3.10
CA PHE A 135 -0.81 -11.35 2.03
C PHE A 135 0.51 -11.99 2.48
N LEU A 136 0.84 -13.11 1.84
CA LEU A 136 2.21 -13.64 1.80
C LEU A 136 2.85 -13.10 0.51
N ALA A 137 3.80 -12.19 0.64
CA ALA A 137 4.43 -11.48 -0.46
C ALA A 137 5.10 -12.44 -1.46
N ASN A 138 5.79 -13.46 -0.96
CA ASN A 138 6.45 -14.43 -1.84
C ASN A 138 5.45 -15.25 -2.65
N ARG A 139 4.41 -15.81 -1.98
CA ARG A 139 3.40 -16.62 -2.67
C ARG A 139 2.60 -15.80 -3.66
N TYR A 140 2.28 -14.56 -3.33
CA TYR A 140 1.60 -13.66 -4.25
C TYR A 140 2.46 -13.39 -5.49
N SER A 141 3.73 -13.04 -5.30
CA SER A 141 4.65 -12.75 -6.41
C SER A 141 4.80 -13.95 -7.35
N SER A 142 5.05 -15.15 -6.81
CA SER A 142 5.13 -16.37 -7.63
C SER A 142 3.83 -16.70 -8.35
N PHE A 143 2.67 -16.49 -7.71
CA PHE A 143 1.38 -16.68 -8.37
C PHE A 143 1.19 -15.70 -9.54
N MET A 144 1.59 -14.45 -9.36
CA MET A 144 1.46 -13.42 -10.40
C MET A 144 2.42 -13.66 -11.56
N GLU A 145 3.67 -14.06 -11.29
CA GLU A 145 4.64 -14.46 -12.31
C GLU A 145 4.10 -15.63 -13.16
N ASN A 146 3.63 -16.71 -12.52
CA ASN A 146 3.07 -17.86 -13.24
C ASN A 146 1.84 -17.47 -14.06
N ARG A 147 0.91 -16.69 -13.48
CA ARG A 147 -0.28 -16.19 -14.18
C ARG A 147 0.09 -15.38 -15.42
N THR A 148 1.13 -14.55 -15.33
CA THR A 148 1.63 -13.75 -16.45
C THR A 148 2.24 -14.65 -17.53
N LEU A 149 3.12 -15.58 -17.16
CA LEU A 149 3.74 -16.52 -18.10
C LEU A 149 2.71 -17.39 -18.83
N GLU A 150 1.70 -17.90 -18.12
CA GLU A 150 0.60 -18.67 -18.70
C GLU A 150 -0.20 -17.84 -19.71
N ALA A 151 -0.52 -16.59 -19.36
CA ALA A 151 -1.24 -15.69 -20.26
C ALA A 151 -0.42 -15.30 -21.49
N GLU A 152 0.88 -15.02 -21.34
CA GLU A 152 1.78 -14.72 -22.46
C GLU A 152 1.89 -15.90 -23.43
N SER A 153 2.09 -17.12 -22.91
CA SER A 153 2.14 -18.33 -23.73
C SER A 153 0.81 -18.58 -24.46
N ALA A 154 -0.32 -18.38 -23.78
CA ALA A 154 -1.64 -18.55 -24.38
C ALA A 154 -1.90 -17.51 -25.47
N ILE A 155 -1.51 -16.25 -25.26
CA ILE A 155 -1.63 -15.18 -26.27
C ILE A 155 -0.82 -15.53 -27.51
N GLN A 156 0.44 -15.97 -27.35
CA GLN A 156 1.29 -16.35 -28.49
C GLN A 156 0.67 -17.51 -29.29
N GLN A 157 0.17 -18.53 -28.60
CA GLN A 157 -0.48 -19.67 -29.27
C GLN A 157 -1.74 -19.25 -30.03
N ILE A 158 -2.63 -18.48 -29.39
CA ILE A 158 -3.88 -18.02 -30.01
C ILE A 158 -3.59 -17.06 -31.17
N GLN A 159 -2.60 -16.17 -31.02
CA GLN A 159 -2.17 -15.26 -32.09
C GLN A 159 -1.67 -16.05 -33.31
N GLN A 160 -0.82 -17.06 -33.11
CA GLN A 160 -0.35 -17.93 -34.19
C GLN A 160 -1.50 -18.66 -34.88
N GLU A 161 -2.46 -19.17 -34.12
CA GLU A 161 -3.64 -19.85 -34.66
C GLU A 161 -4.50 -18.90 -35.50
N ILE A 162 -4.81 -17.70 -35.00
CA ILE A 162 -5.57 -16.68 -35.73
C ILE A 162 -4.86 -16.24 -37.03
N LEU A 163 -3.52 -16.14 -37.00
CA LEU A 163 -2.71 -15.73 -38.16
C LEU A 163 -2.38 -16.88 -39.11
N SER A 164 -2.85 -18.10 -38.81
CA SER A 164 -2.77 -19.25 -39.71
C SER A 164 -4.04 -19.41 -40.55
N GLU A 165 -3.93 -20.04 -41.72
CA GLU A 165 -5.11 -20.37 -42.53
C GLU A 165 -5.95 -21.47 -41.87
N PRO A 166 -7.30 -21.42 -41.96
CA PRO A 166 -8.10 -20.50 -42.77
C PRO A 166 -8.47 -19.17 -42.07
N TYR A 167 -8.08 -18.99 -40.81
CA TYR A 167 -8.53 -17.87 -39.98
C TYR A 167 -7.91 -16.53 -40.39
N ALA A 168 -6.66 -16.54 -40.87
CA ALA A 168 -5.95 -15.35 -41.31
C ALA A 168 -6.70 -14.62 -42.41
N SER A 169 -6.98 -15.32 -43.52
CA SER A 169 -7.73 -14.76 -44.64
C SER A 169 -9.15 -14.35 -44.24
N LEU A 170 -9.81 -15.17 -43.42
CA LEU A 170 -11.16 -14.88 -42.94
C LEU A 170 -11.22 -13.60 -42.08
N LEU A 171 -10.28 -13.42 -41.16
CA LEU A 171 -10.20 -12.24 -40.31
C LEU A 171 -9.82 -10.99 -41.13
N ALA A 172 -8.89 -11.13 -42.08
CA ALA A 172 -8.52 -10.04 -42.99
C ALA A 172 -9.72 -9.56 -43.81
N GLU A 173 -10.60 -10.45 -44.27
CA GLU A 173 -11.84 -10.08 -44.97
C GLU A 173 -12.86 -9.42 -44.02
N LYS A 174 -13.13 -10.02 -42.85
CA LYS A 174 -14.19 -9.56 -41.95
C LYS A 174 -13.83 -8.30 -41.18
N SER A 175 -12.55 -8.13 -40.84
CA SER A 175 -12.05 -7.00 -40.07
C SER A 175 -10.55 -6.76 -40.29
N PRO A 176 -10.16 -6.13 -41.42
CA PRO A 176 -8.77 -5.83 -41.74
C PRO A 176 -8.00 -5.14 -40.59
N ALA A 177 -8.66 -4.20 -39.90
CA ALA A 177 -8.07 -3.49 -38.78
C ALA A 177 -7.71 -4.40 -37.57
N ILE A 178 -8.51 -5.42 -37.28
CA ILE A 178 -8.21 -6.37 -36.20
C ILE A 178 -7.09 -7.31 -36.67
N TYR A 179 -7.12 -7.73 -37.94
CA TYR A 179 -6.06 -8.54 -38.52
C TYR A 179 -4.70 -7.84 -38.42
N GLU A 180 -4.59 -6.60 -38.92
CA GLU A 180 -3.34 -5.82 -38.87
C GLU A 180 -2.87 -5.57 -37.44
N MET A 181 -3.80 -5.29 -36.51
CA MET A 181 -3.47 -5.11 -35.11
C MET A 181 -2.88 -6.40 -34.51
N ILE A 182 -3.52 -7.55 -34.72
CA ILE A 182 -3.03 -8.84 -34.19
C ILE A 182 -1.72 -9.23 -34.87
N GLN A 183 -1.56 -8.97 -36.17
CA GLN A 183 -0.36 -9.31 -36.92
C GLN A 183 0.88 -8.56 -36.42
N ASN A 184 0.72 -7.28 -36.07
CA ASN A 184 1.84 -6.43 -35.64
C ASN A 184 2.03 -6.39 -34.12
N ALA A 185 1.13 -7.04 -33.35
CA ALA A 185 1.20 -7.03 -31.90
C ALA A 185 2.32 -7.93 -31.36
N THR A 186 3.06 -7.39 -30.39
CA THR A 186 3.91 -8.13 -29.45
C THR A 186 3.19 -8.33 -28.12
N ILE A 187 3.75 -9.18 -27.25
CA ILE A 187 3.28 -9.33 -25.86
C ILE A 187 3.18 -7.98 -25.14
N ASP A 188 4.19 -7.11 -25.28
CA ASP A 188 4.18 -5.79 -24.67
C ASP A 188 3.03 -4.93 -25.19
N THR A 189 2.80 -4.92 -26.51
CA THR A 189 1.66 -4.17 -27.06
C THR A 189 0.31 -4.74 -26.61
N PHE A 190 0.18 -6.05 -26.40
CA PHE A 190 -1.06 -6.65 -25.89
C PHE A 190 -1.43 -6.19 -24.48
N ARG A 191 -0.46 -5.69 -23.70
CA ARG A 191 -0.71 -5.07 -22.38
C ARG A 191 -1.45 -3.74 -22.49
N GLU A 192 -1.41 -3.08 -23.64
CA GLU A 192 -2.05 -1.78 -23.88
C GLU A 192 -3.21 -1.84 -24.88
N LEU A 193 -3.13 -2.77 -25.84
CA LEU A 193 -4.11 -2.91 -26.91
C LEU A 193 -5.47 -3.35 -26.39
N ASN A 194 -6.52 -2.91 -27.09
CA ASN A 194 -7.88 -3.39 -26.88
C ASN A 194 -8.65 -3.27 -28.20
N PHE A 195 -9.56 -4.21 -28.43
CA PHE A 195 -10.39 -4.21 -29.63
C PHE A 195 -11.83 -4.61 -29.32
N LYS A 196 -12.78 -4.07 -30.09
CA LYS A 196 -14.19 -4.43 -29.97
C LYS A 196 -14.44 -5.75 -30.70
N ARG A 197 -14.88 -6.77 -29.96
CA ARG A 197 -15.28 -8.06 -30.54
C ARG A 197 -16.59 -7.88 -31.32
N ARG A 198 -16.66 -8.48 -32.50
CA ARG A 198 -17.89 -8.68 -33.27
C ARG A 198 -18.20 -10.17 -33.23
N GLY A 199 -19.45 -10.52 -32.93
CA GLY A 199 -19.87 -11.92 -32.89
C GLY A 199 -20.24 -12.39 -34.30
N TRP A 200 -19.43 -13.26 -34.88
CA TRP A 200 -19.71 -13.86 -36.19
C TRP A 200 -20.05 -15.33 -36.02
N TYR A 201 -21.27 -15.73 -36.37
CA TYR A 201 -21.77 -17.08 -36.06
C TYR A 201 -22.40 -17.81 -37.25
N SER A 202 -22.34 -17.25 -38.46
CA SER A 202 -23.05 -17.80 -39.63
C SER A 202 -22.42 -19.05 -40.22
N THR A 203 -21.16 -19.35 -39.91
CA THR A 203 -20.45 -20.56 -40.35
C THR A 203 -19.60 -21.09 -39.21
N GLN A 204 -19.25 -22.38 -39.24
CA GLN A 204 -18.40 -23.02 -38.24
C GLN A 204 -17.06 -22.27 -38.07
N LEU A 205 -16.40 -21.94 -39.18
CA LEU A 205 -15.13 -21.18 -39.17
C LEU A 205 -15.26 -19.80 -38.52
N LEU A 206 -16.39 -19.10 -38.71
CA LEU A 206 -16.63 -17.81 -38.07
C LEU A 206 -16.88 -17.95 -36.56
N GLN A 207 -17.55 -19.03 -36.14
CA GLN A 207 -17.76 -19.32 -34.73
C GLN A 207 -16.43 -19.61 -34.03
N GLU A 208 -15.58 -20.44 -34.64
CA GLU A 208 -14.25 -20.78 -34.14
C GLU A 208 -13.36 -19.53 -34.04
N LEU A 209 -13.30 -18.70 -35.11
CA LEU A 209 -12.58 -17.42 -35.07
C LEU A 209 -13.11 -16.47 -33.99
N SER A 210 -14.44 -16.42 -33.79
CA SER A 210 -15.04 -15.57 -32.76
C SER A 210 -14.67 -16.03 -31.34
N GLU A 211 -14.56 -17.33 -31.10
CA GLU A 211 -14.08 -17.87 -29.82
C GLU A 211 -12.58 -17.63 -29.65
N LEU A 212 -11.75 -17.79 -30.69
CA LEU A 212 -10.32 -17.46 -30.62
C LEU A 212 -10.10 -15.98 -30.25
N LEU A 213 -10.82 -15.05 -30.89
CA LEU A 213 -10.76 -13.61 -30.57
C LEU A 213 -11.27 -13.31 -29.15
N LYS A 214 -12.22 -14.10 -28.65
CA LYS A 214 -12.70 -13.98 -27.27
C LYS A 214 -11.63 -14.46 -26.29
N SER A 215 -11.05 -15.63 -26.50
CA SER A 215 -9.97 -16.18 -25.67
C SER A 215 -8.74 -15.28 -25.68
N LEU A 216 -8.33 -14.75 -26.84
CA LEU A 216 -7.24 -13.77 -26.93
C LEU A 216 -7.53 -12.57 -26.03
N LYS A 217 -8.73 -12.00 -26.13
CA LYS A 217 -9.14 -10.84 -25.34
C LYS A 217 -9.17 -11.15 -23.83
N GLU A 218 -9.63 -12.33 -23.44
CA GLU A 218 -9.63 -12.77 -22.04
C GLU A 218 -8.20 -12.87 -21.48
N GLN A 219 -7.24 -13.40 -22.26
CA GLN A 219 -5.83 -13.45 -21.86
C GLN A 219 -5.19 -12.06 -21.80
N MET A 220 -5.48 -11.17 -22.76
CA MET A 220 -5.02 -9.78 -22.71
C MET A 220 -5.51 -9.07 -21.44
N GLN A 221 -6.76 -9.31 -21.02
CA GLN A 221 -7.30 -8.76 -19.78
C GLN A 221 -6.60 -9.28 -18.52
N ILE A 222 -5.96 -10.44 -18.57
CA ILE A 222 -5.14 -10.95 -17.46
C ILE A 222 -3.85 -10.13 -17.38
N LEU A 223 -3.18 -9.87 -18.51
CA LEU A 223 -1.95 -9.07 -18.57
C LEU A 223 -2.17 -7.58 -18.22
N GLN A 224 -3.37 -7.07 -18.49
CA GLN A 224 -3.77 -5.69 -18.20
C GLN A 224 -4.08 -5.44 -16.72
N LYS A 225 -4.26 -6.49 -15.91
CA LYS A 225 -4.50 -6.35 -14.48
C LYS A 225 -3.19 -6.18 -13.73
N ARG A 226 -3.21 -5.34 -12.70
CA ARG A 226 -2.12 -5.20 -11.74
C ARG A 226 -1.69 -6.57 -11.19
N ASP A 227 -0.39 -6.75 -11.09
CA ASP A 227 0.29 -7.99 -10.71
C ASP A 227 1.24 -7.82 -9.52
N TYR A 228 1.26 -6.63 -8.90
CA TYR A 228 2.08 -6.31 -7.75
C TYR A 228 1.28 -6.01 -6.48
N LEU A 229 1.92 -6.25 -5.32
CA LEU A 229 1.48 -5.76 -4.02
C LEU A 229 1.88 -4.29 -3.85
N SER A 230 1.18 -3.57 -2.98
CA SER A 230 1.37 -2.13 -2.86
C SER A 230 1.62 -1.66 -1.44
N ILE A 231 2.44 -0.61 -1.32
CA ILE A 231 2.44 0.31 -0.18
C ILE A 231 1.31 1.31 -0.43
N THR A 232 0.46 1.52 0.57
CA THR A 232 -0.82 2.22 0.34
C THR A 232 -1.01 3.46 1.23
N PRO A 233 -0.26 4.56 1.01
CA PRO A 233 -0.56 5.82 1.65
C PRO A 233 -1.91 6.35 1.15
N LYS A 234 -2.64 7.01 2.04
CA LYS A 234 -3.93 7.64 1.72
C LYS A 234 -3.68 9.13 1.47
N ILE A 235 -4.31 9.69 0.43
CA ILE A 235 -4.09 11.09 0.04
C ILE A 235 -4.46 12.03 1.18
N GLU A 236 -5.56 11.75 1.89
CA GLU A 236 -6.01 12.58 3.00
C GLU A 236 -5.04 12.57 4.21
N ASP A 237 -4.24 11.51 4.36
CA ASP A 237 -3.25 11.41 5.42
C ASP A 237 -2.00 12.25 5.08
N LEU A 238 -1.71 12.54 3.79
CA LEU A 238 -0.47 13.22 3.37
C LEU A 238 -0.36 14.63 3.94
N ALA A 239 -1.46 15.39 4.00
CA ALA A 239 -1.49 16.72 4.60
C ALA A 239 -1.18 16.66 6.12
N LEU A 240 -1.73 15.67 6.81
CA LEU A 240 -1.55 15.47 8.25
C LEU A 240 -0.15 14.98 8.58
N VAL A 241 0.44 14.13 7.76
CA VAL A 241 1.85 13.71 7.87
C VAL A 241 2.78 14.89 7.59
N ASN A 242 2.50 15.69 6.56
CA ASN A 242 3.24 16.93 6.32
C ASN A 242 3.18 17.87 7.53
N ARG A 243 2.00 18.10 8.12
CA ARG A 243 1.85 18.93 9.34
C ARG A 243 2.76 18.44 10.47
N TRP A 244 2.78 17.12 10.71
CA TRP A 244 3.64 16.51 11.72
C TRP A 244 5.14 16.72 11.41
N ILE A 245 5.55 16.55 10.15
CA ILE A 245 6.92 16.82 9.71
C ILE A 245 7.28 18.31 9.87
N GLN A 246 6.38 19.24 9.52
CA GLN A 246 6.63 20.66 9.70
C GLN A 246 6.75 21.02 11.18
N HIS A 247 5.93 20.38 12.03
CA HIS A 247 5.97 20.59 13.47
C HIS A 247 7.27 20.05 14.07
N PHE A 248 7.64 18.79 13.85
CA PHE A 248 8.78 18.14 14.53
C PHE A 248 10.09 18.16 13.73
N GLY A 249 10.05 18.12 12.40
CA GLY A 249 11.22 18.11 11.53
C GLY A 249 11.91 16.75 11.39
N VAL A 250 11.23 15.69 11.81
CA VAL A 250 11.75 14.32 11.80
C VAL A 250 11.44 13.66 10.46
N LYS A 251 12.41 12.90 9.94
CA LYS A 251 12.28 12.12 8.69
C LYS A 251 11.20 11.07 8.84
N HIS A 252 10.40 10.85 7.80
CA HIS A 252 9.22 10.00 7.88
C HIS A 252 9.24 8.94 6.77
N SER A 253 8.90 7.70 7.11
CA SER A 253 8.84 6.58 6.16
C SER A 253 7.58 5.76 6.36
N TYR A 254 7.06 5.20 5.27
CA TYR A 254 5.99 4.21 5.31
C TYR A 254 6.60 2.81 5.24
N LEU A 255 6.09 1.90 6.06
CA LEU A 255 6.53 0.51 6.11
C LEU A 255 5.33 -0.41 5.94
N GLN A 256 5.29 -1.14 4.82
CA GLN A 256 4.25 -2.12 4.53
C GLN A 256 4.69 -3.51 4.97
N VAL A 257 4.03 -4.03 6.00
CA VAL A 257 4.23 -5.37 6.57
C VAL A 257 3.25 -6.34 5.92
N PHE A 258 3.81 -7.43 5.41
CA PHE A 258 3.13 -8.65 4.98
C PHE A 258 3.39 -9.75 6.01
N PHE A 259 2.76 -10.91 5.84
CA PHE A 259 2.91 -12.01 6.78
C PHE A 259 4.27 -12.73 6.71
N ASP A 260 5.05 -12.51 5.63
CA ASP A 260 6.35 -13.13 5.41
C ASP A 260 7.49 -12.13 5.12
N LYS A 261 7.18 -10.86 4.81
CA LYS A 261 8.14 -9.80 4.45
C LYS A 261 7.65 -8.40 4.82
N ALA A 262 8.53 -7.41 4.83
CA ALA A 262 8.13 -6.01 4.87
C ALA A 262 8.99 -5.11 3.99
N TYR A 263 8.38 -4.04 3.48
CA TYR A 263 9.01 -3.08 2.57
C TYR A 263 8.87 -1.66 3.11
N VAL A 264 9.90 -0.85 2.95
CA VAL A 264 9.96 0.55 3.37
C VAL A 264 10.03 1.48 2.17
N ILE A 265 9.42 2.66 2.29
CA ILE A 265 9.61 3.78 1.37
C ILE A 265 9.63 5.11 2.15
N PRO A 266 10.64 5.97 1.94
CA PRO A 266 10.63 7.31 2.51
C PRO A 266 9.43 8.15 2.03
N PHE A 267 8.88 8.98 2.92
CA PHE A 267 7.77 9.89 2.58
C PHE A 267 8.16 10.87 1.47
N GLN A 268 9.39 11.36 1.50
CA GLN A 268 9.96 12.18 0.43
C GLN A 268 9.89 11.48 -0.93
N ASP A 269 10.19 10.18 -0.98
CA ASP A 269 10.21 9.43 -2.23
C ASP A 269 8.79 9.10 -2.71
N ILE A 270 7.84 8.87 -1.80
CA ILE A 270 6.41 8.82 -2.14
C ILE A 270 6.02 10.07 -2.94
N LEU A 271 6.32 11.26 -2.40
CA LEU A 271 5.97 12.52 -3.05
C LEU A 271 6.68 12.70 -4.41
N LYS A 272 7.98 12.37 -4.49
CA LYS A 272 8.73 12.43 -5.76
C LYS A 272 8.13 11.50 -6.82
N ILE A 273 7.84 10.25 -6.44
CA ILE A 273 7.27 9.26 -7.36
C ILE A 273 5.93 9.73 -7.89
N THR A 274 5.06 10.20 -7.00
CA THR A 274 3.71 10.62 -7.37
C THR A 274 3.66 11.96 -8.09
N SER A 275 4.73 12.76 -8.01
CA SER A 275 4.80 14.05 -8.70
C SER A 275 5.22 13.94 -10.16
N ASP A 276 5.74 12.79 -10.60
CA ASP A 276 6.03 12.54 -12.02
C ASP A 276 4.86 11.78 -12.67
N PRO A 277 4.10 12.40 -13.59
CA PRO A 277 3.00 11.73 -14.27
C PRO A 277 3.41 10.48 -15.06
N LYS A 278 4.67 10.35 -15.46
CA LYS A 278 5.18 9.15 -16.17
C LYS A 278 5.18 7.90 -15.29
N ASN A 279 5.13 8.08 -13.97
CA ASN A 279 5.12 6.99 -13.01
C ASN A 279 3.71 6.40 -12.81
N GLU A 280 2.64 7.13 -13.17
CA GLU A 280 1.27 6.65 -13.03
C GLU A 280 0.99 5.55 -14.07
N GLY A 281 0.41 4.43 -13.61
CA GLY A 281 0.19 3.24 -14.43
C GLY A 281 1.42 2.33 -14.55
N VAL A 282 2.61 2.82 -14.20
CA VAL A 282 3.87 2.06 -14.26
C VAL A 282 4.28 1.59 -12.86
N VAL A 283 4.53 2.54 -11.94
CA VAL A 283 5.03 2.24 -10.59
C VAL A 283 4.04 2.59 -9.48
N PHE A 284 3.01 3.38 -9.79
CA PHE A 284 1.87 3.58 -8.90
C PHE A 284 0.55 3.70 -9.65
N SER A 285 -0.56 3.55 -8.93
CA SER A 285 -1.90 3.89 -9.42
C SER A 285 -2.76 4.51 -8.33
N ILE A 286 -3.87 5.13 -8.72
CA ILE A 286 -4.80 5.78 -7.80
C ILE A 286 -6.10 4.99 -7.76
N GLU A 287 -6.57 4.67 -6.56
CA GLU A 287 -7.83 3.96 -6.36
C GLU A 287 -8.77 4.80 -5.45
N ARG A 288 -9.99 5.03 -5.93
CA ARG A 288 -11.07 5.64 -5.15
C ARG A 288 -12.05 4.54 -4.74
N ASP A 289 -11.93 4.08 -3.50
CA ASP A 289 -12.75 2.98 -3.01
C ASP A 289 -13.99 3.50 -2.27
N VAL A 290 -15.16 3.25 -2.86
CA VAL A 290 -16.47 3.57 -2.27
C VAL A 290 -16.67 2.84 -0.93
N LYS A 291 -16.09 1.64 -0.75
CA LYS A 291 -16.15 0.87 0.50
C LYS A 291 -15.29 1.47 1.61
N ASN A 292 -14.23 2.21 1.27
CA ASN A 292 -13.40 2.95 2.21
C ASN A 292 -13.88 4.41 2.38
N GLN A 293 -15.20 4.62 2.38
CA GLN A 293 -15.82 5.94 2.57
C GLN A 293 -15.39 6.97 1.51
N GLY A 294 -14.97 6.53 0.31
CA GLY A 294 -14.53 7.42 -0.76
C GLY A 294 -13.10 7.95 -0.59
N LYS A 295 -12.32 7.42 0.36
CA LYS A 295 -10.91 7.79 0.56
C LYS A 295 -10.08 7.41 -0.66
N THR A 296 -9.19 8.31 -1.08
CA THR A 296 -8.33 8.09 -2.23
C THR A 296 -7.02 7.48 -1.77
N THR A 297 -6.70 6.29 -2.27
CA THR A 297 -5.50 5.56 -1.90
C THR A 297 -4.52 5.53 -3.06
N ILE A 298 -3.26 5.84 -2.79
CA ILE A 298 -2.18 5.68 -3.77
C ILE A 298 -1.66 4.25 -3.60
N LYS A 299 -1.58 3.48 -4.68
CA LYS A 299 -1.08 2.10 -4.69
C LYS A 299 0.31 2.08 -5.33
N ILE A 300 1.36 2.24 -4.52
CA ILE A 300 2.74 2.24 -5.00
C ILE A 300 3.25 0.81 -5.01
N ASN A 301 3.86 0.34 -6.12
CA ASN A 301 4.45 -0.99 -6.19
C ASN A 301 5.49 -1.18 -5.07
N VAL A 302 5.36 -2.24 -4.26
CA VAL A 302 6.28 -2.54 -3.14
C VAL A 302 7.73 -2.69 -3.60
N GLN A 303 7.97 -3.08 -4.86
CA GLN A 303 9.31 -3.24 -5.43
C GLN A 303 10.04 -1.90 -5.65
N VAL A 304 9.31 -0.78 -5.63
CA VAL A 304 9.92 0.57 -5.65
C VAL A 304 10.53 0.89 -4.28
N GLY A 305 9.90 0.40 -3.22
CA GLY A 305 10.47 0.43 -1.87
C GLY A 305 11.61 -0.58 -1.72
N LYS A 306 12.19 -0.64 -0.51
CA LYS A 306 13.24 -1.61 -0.18
C LYS A 306 12.71 -2.66 0.80
N GLU A 307 13.08 -3.91 0.56
CA GLU A 307 12.80 -5.01 1.49
C GLU A 307 13.61 -4.77 2.77
N ILE A 308 12.93 -4.43 3.87
CA ILE A 308 13.56 -4.12 5.16
C ILE A 308 13.48 -5.29 6.13
N LEU A 309 12.41 -6.09 6.04
CA LEU A 309 12.29 -7.39 6.71
C LEU A 309 12.20 -8.48 5.64
N GLY A 310 13.31 -9.18 5.40
CA GLY A 310 13.37 -10.22 4.36
C GLY A 310 12.69 -11.54 4.75
N ARG A 311 12.40 -11.70 6.05
CA ARG A 311 11.64 -12.80 6.61
C ARG A 311 10.83 -12.33 7.81
N ILE A 312 9.61 -12.82 7.90
CA ILE A 312 8.75 -12.72 9.09
C ILE A 312 8.26 -14.11 9.45
N GLU A 313 8.42 -14.48 10.72
CA GLU A 313 7.78 -15.66 11.29
C GLU A 313 6.31 -15.40 11.57
N MET A 314 5.46 -16.29 11.08
CA MET A 314 4.01 -16.18 11.24
C MET A 314 3.60 -16.11 12.72
N PRO A 315 2.66 -15.24 13.07
CA PRO A 315 2.07 -15.24 14.40
C PRO A 315 1.14 -16.44 14.59
N GLN A 316 0.88 -16.77 15.85
CA GLN A 316 -0.32 -17.53 16.18
C GLN A 316 -1.54 -16.61 16.03
N HIS A 317 -2.65 -17.15 15.54
CA HIS A 317 -3.91 -16.42 15.47
C HIS A 317 -4.99 -17.15 16.28
N ARG A 318 -5.86 -16.38 16.93
CA ARG A 318 -6.97 -16.90 17.74
C ARG A 318 -8.23 -16.11 17.49
N SER A 319 -9.38 -16.77 17.61
CA SER A 319 -10.67 -16.08 17.63
C SER A 319 -10.85 -15.41 18.99
N ALA A 320 -11.26 -14.16 18.98
CA ALA A 320 -11.61 -13.36 20.14
C ALA A 320 -13.06 -12.87 20.04
N LEU A 321 -13.62 -12.51 21.19
CA LEU A 321 -14.99 -12.04 21.32
C LEU A 321 -14.99 -10.69 22.06
N LYS A 322 -15.76 -9.73 21.54
CA LYS A 322 -16.08 -8.47 22.19
C LYS A 322 -17.60 -8.34 22.33
N GLU A 323 -18.07 -8.20 23.55
CA GLU A 323 -19.47 -7.87 23.83
C GLU A 323 -19.65 -6.35 23.77
N LEU A 324 -20.64 -5.92 22.99
CA LEU A 324 -21.09 -4.54 22.86
C LEU A 324 -22.41 -4.35 23.62
N GLU A 325 -22.91 -3.11 23.63
CA GLU A 325 -24.21 -2.79 24.24
C GLU A 325 -25.34 -3.72 23.78
N ARG A 326 -26.32 -3.92 24.67
CA ARG A 326 -27.52 -4.75 24.46
C ARG A 326 -27.22 -6.22 24.17
N GLY A 327 -26.07 -6.74 24.62
CA GLY A 327 -25.67 -8.15 24.49
C GLY A 327 -25.24 -8.54 23.07
N ARG A 328 -24.87 -7.56 22.23
CA ARG A 328 -24.41 -7.85 20.87
C ARG A 328 -22.97 -8.35 20.91
N LEU A 329 -22.71 -9.49 20.28
CA LEU A 329 -21.36 -10.07 20.21
C LEU A 329 -20.69 -9.76 18.87
N LEU A 330 -19.41 -9.40 18.93
CA LEU A 330 -18.49 -9.34 17.79
C LEU A 330 -17.42 -10.39 17.95
N PHE A 331 -17.18 -11.17 16.89
CA PHE A 331 -16.07 -12.10 16.79
C PHE A 331 -15.02 -11.53 15.85
N TYR A 332 -13.75 -11.61 16.23
CA TYR A 332 -12.62 -11.09 15.45
C TYR A 332 -11.36 -11.94 15.69
N VAL A 333 -10.30 -11.70 14.94
CA VAL A 333 -9.05 -12.47 15.05
C VAL A 333 -7.96 -11.61 15.69
N THR A 334 -7.27 -12.17 16.69
CA THR A 334 -6.08 -11.58 17.31
C THR A 334 -4.82 -12.31 16.85
N PHE A 335 -3.69 -11.63 16.90
CA PHE A 335 -2.39 -12.15 16.47
C PHE A 335 -1.39 -12.05 17.62
N HIS A 336 -0.63 -13.12 17.86
CA HIS A 336 0.36 -13.17 18.93
C HIS A 336 1.68 -13.82 18.48
N GLY A 337 2.79 -13.17 18.84
CA GLY A 337 4.14 -13.62 18.50
C GLY A 337 4.50 -13.34 17.04
N GLY A 338 5.38 -14.19 16.50
CA GLY A 338 6.07 -13.91 15.25
C GLY A 338 7.35 -13.12 15.47
N ARG A 339 8.17 -13.02 14.42
CA ARG A 339 9.48 -12.36 14.50
C ARG A 339 9.89 -11.82 13.14
N GLY A 340 10.26 -10.54 13.10
CA GLY A 340 10.84 -9.91 11.92
C GLY A 340 12.36 -9.97 11.93
N TYR A 341 12.95 -10.23 10.78
CA TYR A 341 14.41 -10.25 10.59
C TYR A 341 14.84 -9.02 9.80
N LEU A 342 15.42 -8.04 10.49
CA LEU A 342 15.82 -6.75 9.95
C LEU A 342 17.06 -6.87 9.06
N ASP A 343 17.04 -6.24 7.89
CA ASP A 343 18.24 -5.95 7.11
C ASP A 343 18.90 -4.65 7.62
N PRO A 344 20.09 -4.71 8.26
CA PRO A 344 20.73 -3.53 8.84
C PRO A 344 21.20 -2.51 7.78
N ALA A 345 21.55 -2.97 6.57
CA ALA A 345 22.00 -2.10 5.50
C ALA A 345 20.83 -1.27 4.97
N VAL A 346 19.68 -1.92 4.73
CA VAL A 346 18.46 -1.24 4.30
C VAL A 346 17.95 -0.31 5.40
N PHE A 347 17.94 -0.73 6.66
CA PHE A 347 17.57 0.14 7.79
C PHE A 347 18.42 1.41 7.85
N SER A 348 19.74 1.27 7.69
CA SER A 348 20.66 2.42 7.72
C SER A 348 20.44 3.36 6.53
N GLN A 349 20.23 2.82 5.34
CA GLN A 349 20.05 3.62 4.13
C GLN A 349 18.68 4.29 4.07
N GLU A 350 17.60 3.55 4.31
CA GLU A 350 16.23 3.95 3.99
C GLU A 350 15.43 4.52 5.18
N ILE A 351 15.91 4.33 6.41
CA ILE A 351 15.30 4.91 7.61
C ILE A 351 16.20 6.03 8.17
N LEU A 352 17.46 5.72 8.48
CA LEU A 352 18.34 6.69 9.16
C LEU A 352 18.82 7.79 8.19
N ASN A 353 19.20 7.39 6.98
CA ASN A 353 19.70 8.29 5.94
C ASN A 353 18.63 8.72 4.93
N ALA A 354 17.34 8.42 5.18
CA ALA A 354 16.22 8.85 4.35
C ALA A 354 16.25 10.37 4.13
N GLY A 355 16.38 10.87 2.91
CA GLY A 355 16.49 12.32 2.64
C GLY A 355 17.35 12.64 1.46
#